data_AF-A0A925QLV5-F1
#
_entry.id   AF-A0A925QLV5-F1
#
_cell.length_a   1.000
_cell.length_b   1.000
_cell.length_c   1.000
_cell.angle_alpha   90.00
_cell.angle_beta   90.00
_cell.angle_gamma   90.00
#
_symmetry.space_group_name_H-M   'P 1'
#
loop_
_entity.id
_entity.type
_entity.pdbx_description
1 polymer ?
#
loop_
_entity_poly.entity_id
_entity_poly.type
_entity_poly.pdbx_seq_one_letter_code
_entity_poly.pdbx_strand_id
1 'polypeptide(L)'
;MSKAAAPLESAANSSEHTLSIDHAGLDAARRDVRDGAVTPAYGPWRDAIVKLLNESLATELVCVLRYRRHHFTADGVSSPKIAEEFLVHANEELAHADRIAKRIV
;
A
#
# COMPACT_ATOMS: atom_id res chain seq x y z
N MET A 1 -35.27 38.60 -2.86
CA MET A 1 -33.87 38.54 -2.43
C MET A 1 -33.28 37.21 -2.89
N SER A 2 -32.76 37.21 -4.11
CA SER A 2 -32.16 36.03 -4.74
C SER A 2 -30.73 35.90 -4.23
N LYS A 3 -30.43 34.83 -3.50
CA LYS A 3 -29.04 34.49 -3.14
C LYS A 3 -28.54 33.52 -4.21
N ALA A 4 -27.74 34.05 -5.13
CA ALA A 4 -27.05 33.29 -6.15
C ALA A 4 -26.21 32.17 -5.47
N ALA A 5 -26.43 30.93 -5.91
CA ALA A 5 -25.52 29.83 -5.63
C ALA A 5 -24.22 30.11 -6.40
N ALA A 6 -23.12 30.23 -5.67
CA ALA A 6 -21.80 30.37 -6.27
C ALA A 6 -21.48 29.08 -7.06
N PRO A 7 -20.87 29.18 -8.25
CA PRO A 7 -20.51 28.01 -9.04
C PRO A 7 -19.50 27.13 -8.30
N LEU A 8 -19.74 25.82 -8.33
CA LEU A 8 -18.72 24.80 -8.08
C LEU A 8 -17.74 24.81 -9.28
N GLU A 9 -16.85 25.79 -9.33
CA GLU A 9 -15.61 25.74 -10.10
C GLU A 9 -14.53 25.13 -9.21
N SER A 10 -13.62 24.28 -9.65
CA SER A 10 -13.40 23.59 -10.92
C SER A 10 -12.32 22.55 -10.61
N ALA A 11 -12.36 21.42 -11.31
CA ALA A 11 -11.27 20.45 -11.32
C ALA A 11 -9.97 21.11 -11.82
N ALA A 12 -9.08 21.47 -10.91
CA ALA A 12 -7.73 21.92 -11.24
C ALA A 12 -6.83 21.86 -9.99
N ASN A 13 -6.12 20.74 -9.81
CA ASN A 13 -4.64 20.69 -9.76
C ASN A 13 -4.18 19.28 -9.35
N SER A 14 -4.36 18.26 -10.21
CA SER A 14 -3.88 16.89 -9.96
C SER A 14 -2.41 16.70 -10.38
N SER A 15 -1.60 17.74 -10.24
CA SER A 15 -0.16 17.71 -10.49
C SER A 15 0.55 18.52 -9.40
N GLU A 16 1.59 17.91 -8.81
CA GLU A 16 2.60 18.50 -7.92
C GLU A 16 2.43 18.36 -6.41
N HIS A 17 1.69 17.37 -5.96
CA HIS A 17 2.02 16.77 -4.68
C HIS A 17 2.75 15.45 -5.01
N THR A 18 4.08 15.43 -4.85
CA THR A 18 4.93 14.20 -4.78
C THR A 18 4.96 13.65 -3.36
N LEU A 19 4.58 12.37 -3.15
CA LEU A 19 4.45 11.77 -1.82
C LEU A 19 5.73 12.03 -1.02
N SER A 20 5.60 12.85 0.02
CA SER A 20 6.72 13.30 0.85
C SER A 20 6.41 13.11 2.32
N ILE A 21 7.47 12.98 3.11
CA ILE A 21 7.37 12.86 4.56
C ILE A 21 7.13 14.25 5.15
N ASP A 22 6.10 14.37 6.00
CA ASP A 22 5.88 15.58 6.80
C ASP A 22 6.84 15.62 7.99
N HIS A 23 8.05 16.12 7.74
CA HIS A 23 9.07 16.28 8.78
C HIS A 23 8.65 17.23 9.90
N ALA A 24 7.89 18.29 9.58
CA ALA A 24 7.43 19.26 10.56
C ALA A 24 6.41 18.65 11.54
N GLY A 25 5.46 17.88 11.02
CA GLY A 25 4.50 17.11 11.82
C GLY A 25 5.18 16.07 12.70
N LEU A 26 6.17 15.34 12.18
CA LEU A 26 6.97 14.39 12.98
C LEU A 26 7.73 15.09 14.13
N ASP A 27 8.31 16.26 13.87
CA ASP A 27 9.01 17.04 14.90
C ASP A 27 8.04 17.61 15.96
N ALA A 28 6.82 17.98 15.56
CA ALA A 28 5.78 18.37 16.50
C ALA A 28 5.35 17.20 17.39
N ALA A 29 5.10 16.02 16.81
CA ALA A 29 4.73 14.81 17.54
C ALA A 29 5.84 14.33 18.51
N ARG A 30 7.11 14.57 18.18
CA ARG A 30 8.24 14.31 19.11
C ARG A 30 8.19 15.19 20.37
N ARG A 31 7.70 16.43 20.25
CA ARG A 31 7.64 17.41 21.34
C ARG A 31 6.39 17.22 22.20
N ASP A 32 5.27 16.81 21.60
CA ASP A 32 4.04 16.51 22.32
C ASP A 32 3.31 15.31 21.68
N VAL A 33 3.31 14.18 22.40
CA VAL A 33 2.68 12.93 21.95
C VAL A 33 1.17 12.90 22.18
N ARG A 34 0.59 13.90 22.87
CA ARG A 34 -0.83 13.89 23.27
C ARG A 34 -1.79 14.20 22.12
N ASP A 35 -1.34 14.91 21.10
CA ASP A 35 -2.17 15.26 19.93
C ASP A 35 -2.37 14.09 18.95
N GLY A 36 -1.60 13.00 19.11
CA GLY A 36 -1.71 11.82 18.27
C GLY A 36 -1.41 12.09 16.78
N ALA A 37 -1.47 11.04 15.97
CA ALA A 37 -1.28 11.19 14.53
C ALA A 37 -2.57 11.72 13.88
N VAL A 38 -2.62 13.01 13.58
CA VAL A 38 -3.70 13.60 12.78
C VAL A 38 -3.45 13.25 11.32
N THR A 39 -4.12 12.21 10.82
CA THR A 39 -4.16 11.91 9.38
C THR A 39 -5.50 12.37 8.81
N PRO A 40 -5.53 13.35 7.89
CA PRO A 40 -6.76 13.69 7.18
C PRO A 40 -7.36 12.44 6.53
N ALA A 41 -8.68 12.26 6.60
CA ALA A 41 -9.38 11.10 6.04
C ALA A 41 -9.04 10.87 4.55
N TYR A 42 -8.82 11.95 3.81
CA TYR A 42 -8.26 11.94 2.46
C TYR A 42 -7.19 13.03 2.35
N GLY A 43 -5.93 12.65 2.56
CA GLY A 43 -4.79 13.54 2.30
C GLY A 43 -4.61 13.79 0.79
N PRO A 44 -3.77 14.78 0.41
CA PRO A 44 -3.51 15.13 -1.00
C PRO A 44 -2.83 13.98 -1.79
N TRP A 45 -2.47 12.91 -1.09
CA TRP A 45 -1.66 11.79 -1.55
C TRP A 45 -2.47 10.58 -2.01
N ARG A 46 -3.80 10.65 -2.03
CA ARG A 46 -4.67 9.50 -2.32
C ARG A 46 -4.21 8.72 -3.57
N ASP A 47 -4.07 9.41 -4.70
CA ASP A 47 -3.77 8.74 -5.97
C ASP A 47 -2.33 8.21 -6.01
N ALA A 48 -1.38 8.91 -5.37
CA ALA A 48 -0.01 8.43 -5.21
C ALA A 48 0.06 7.17 -4.33
N ILE A 49 -0.72 7.10 -3.25
CA ILE A 49 -0.82 5.93 -2.38
C ILE A 49 -1.47 4.77 -3.13
N VAL A 50 -2.56 5.00 -3.87
CA VAL A 50 -3.21 3.96 -4.68
C VAL A 50 -2.24 3.40 -5.72
N LYS A 51 -1.47 4.26 -6.40
CA LYS A 51 -0.43 3.82 -7.33
C LYS A 51 0.62 2.94 -6.64
N LEU A 52 1.17 3.40 -5.51
CA LEU A 52 2.16 2.66 -4.72
C LEU A 52 1.63 1.28 -4.29
N LEU A 53 0.39 1.23 -3.78
CA LEU A 53 -0.22 -0.01 -3.33
C LEU A 53 -0.46 -0.98 -4.48
N ASN A 54 -0.82 -0.51 -5.68
CA ASN A 54 -0.95 -1.40 -6.85
C ASN A 54 0.41 -1.96 -7.30
N GLU A 55 1.48 -1.17 -7.24
CA GLU A 55 2.85 -1.65 -7.53
C GLU A 55 3.30 -2.70 -6.51
N SER A 56 3.00 -2.50 -5.21
CA SER A 56 3.23 -3.50 -4.16
C SER A 56 2.38 -4.76 -4.38
N LEU A 57 1.09 -4.62 -4.69
CA LEU A 57 0.20 -5.76 -4.96
C LEU A 57 0.71 -6.62 -6.11
N ALA A 58 1.15 -6.00 -7.21
CA ALA A 58 1.73 -6.70 -8.33
C ALA A 58 2.99 -7.49 -7.92
N THR A 59 3.82 -6.90 -7.08
CA THR A 59 5.03 -7.55 -6.54
C THR A 59 4.67 -8.78 -5.71
N GLU A 60 3.71 -8.66 -4.80
CA GLU A 60 3.27 -9.79 -3.96
C GLU A 60 2.68 -10.93 -4.78
N LEU A 61 1.84 -10.62 -5.77
CA LEU A 61 1.28 -11.65 -6.66
C LEU A 61 2.36 -12.38 -7.47
N VAL A 62 3.40 -11.66 -7.92
CA VAL A 62 4.56 -12.29 -8.57
C VAL A 62 5.34 -13.16 -7.57
N CYS A 63 5.49 -12.73 -6.32
CA CYS A 63 6.12 -13.54 -5.27
C CYS A 63 5.33 -14.81 -4.97
N VAL A 64 3.99 -14.74 -4.86
CA VAL A 64 3.11 -15.92 -4.73
C VAL A 64 3.37 -16.90 -5.87
N LEU A 65 3.32 -16.44 -7.11
CA LEU A 65 3.53 -17.31 -8.28
C LEU A 65 4.94 -17.91 -8.30
N ARG A 66 5.96 -17.12 -7.94
CA ARG A 66 7.36 -17.56 -7.87
C ARG A 66 7.53 -18.67 -6.84
N TYR A 67 7.04 -18.47 -5.61
CA TYR A 67 7.15 -19.46 -4.55
C TYR A 67 6.35 -20.73 -4.84
N ARG A 68 5.14 -20.60 -5.41
CA ARG A 68 4.38 -21.77 -5.87
C ARG A 68 5.09 -22.56 -6.95
N ARG A 69 5.68 -21.88 -7.93
CA ARG A 69 6.51 -22.55 -8.95
C ARG A 69 7.63 -23.34 -8.28
N HIS A 70 8.37 -22.72 -7.37
CA HIS A 70 9.48 -23.38 -6.68
C HIS A 70 9.04 -24.54 -5.78
N HIS A 71 7.87 -24.44 -5.12
CA HIS A 71 7.28 -25.55 -4.38
C HIS A 71 7.07 -26.79 -5.27
N PHE A 72 6.48 -26.61 -6.46
CA PHE A 72 6.19 -27.73 -7.36
C PHE A 72 7.41 -28.28 -8.11
N THR A 73 8.46 -27.46 -8.28
CA THR A 73 9.65 -27.85 -9.05
C THR A 73 10.87 -28.18 -8.20
N ALA A 74 10.76 -28.17 -6.86
CA ALA A 74 11.87 -28.54 -5.99
C ALA A 74 12.13 -30.06 -6.08
N ASP A 75 13.31 -30.46 -6.57
CA ASP A 75 13.74 -31.86 -6.72
C ASP A 75 15.04 -32.14 -5.95
N GLY A 76 15.27 -33.40 -5.53
CA GLY A 76 16.47 -33.83 -4.79
C GLY A 76 16.22 -34.28 -3.34
N VAL A 77 17.29 -34.73 -2.67
CA VAL A 77 17.22 -35.41 -1.35
C VAL A 77 16.75 -34.47 -0.22
N SER A 78 17.16 -33.19 -0.27
CA SER A 78 16.77 -32.17 0.72
C SER A 78 15.46 -31.45 0.37
N SER A 79 14.89 -31.77 -0.78
CA SER A 79 13.90 -30.94 -1.46
C SER A 79 12.48 -31.01 -0.90
N PRO A 80 12.04 -32.07 -0.19
CA PRO A 80 10.74 -32.04 0.48
C PRO A 80 10.59 -30.89 1.47
N LYS A 81 11.58 -30.66 2.36
CA LYS A 81 11.53 -29.57 3.34
C LYS A 81 11.62 -28.19 2.68
N ILE A 82 12.40 -28.07 1.61
CA ILE A 82 12.55 -26.82 0.87
C ILE A 82 11.23 -26.49 0.13
N ALA A 83 10.59 -27.50 -0.47
CA ALA A 83 9.28 -27.36 -1.09
C ALA A 83 8.23 -26.88 -0.08
N GLU A 84 8.21 -27.46 1.13
CA GLU A 84 7.32 -27.04 2.22
C GLU A 84 7.53 -25.57 2.59
N GLU A 85 8.78 -25.12 2.75
CA GLU A 85 9.09 -23.71 3.05
C GLU A 85 8.63 -22.76 1.93
N PHE A 86 8.80 -23.15 0.66
CA PHE A 86 8.25 -22.36 -0.44
C PHE A 86 6.73 -22.25 -0.39
N LEU A 87 6.02 -23.28 0.07
CA LEU A 87 4.57 -23.19 0.25
C LEU A 87 4.19 -22.26 1.40
N VAL A 88 4.96 -22.25 2.49
CA VAL A 88 4.78 -21.31 3.60
C VAL A 88 4.88 -19.87 3.09
N HIS A 89 5.97 -19.52 2.40
CA HIS A 89 6.15 -18.18 1.85
C HIS A 89 5.08 -17.82 0.83
N ALA A 90 4.69 -18.74 -0.07
CA ALA A 90 3.61 -18.48 -1.01
C ALA A 90 2.29 -18.07 -0.32
N ASN A 91 1.99 -18.65 0.85
CA ASN A 91 0.80 -18.30 1.62
C ASN A 91 0.96 -16.98 2.37
N GLU A 92 2.15 -16.66 2.88
CA GLU A 92 2.46 -15.38 3.51
C GLU A 92 2.30 -14.22 2.50
N GLU A 93 2.88 -14.35 1.30
CA GLU A 93 2.75 -13.32 0.26
C GLU A 93 1.32 -13.19 -0.26
N LEU A 94 0.52 -14.26 -0.23
CA LEU A 94 -0.91 -14.17 -0.54
C LEU A 94 -1.65 -13.36 0.53
N ALA A 95 -1.35 -13.60 1.81
CA ALA A 95 -1.90 -12.80 2.90
C ALA A 95 -1.43 -11.33 2.83
N HIS A 96 -0.25 -11.06 2.27
CA HIS A 96 0.22 -9.71 2.00
C HIS A 96 -0.61 -9.05 0.88
N ALA A 97 -0.79 -9.75 -0.24
CA ALA A 97 -1.61 -9.30 -1.36
C ALA A 97 -3.05 -8.98 -0.93
N ASP A 98 -3.67 -9.84 -0.11
CA ASP A 98 -5.04 -9.62 0.40
C ASP A 98 -5.15 -8.35 1.25
N ARG A 99 -4.17 -8.11 2.13
CA ARG A 99 -4.13 -6.89 2.96
C ARG A 99 -4.00 -5.64 2.11
N ILE A 100 -3.17 -5.68 1.07
CA ILE A 100 -2.97 -4.57 0.14
C ILE A 100 -4.24 -4.33 -0.68
N ALA A 101 -4.83 -5.38 -1.26
CA ALA A 101 -6.06 -5.30 -2.05
C ALA A 101 -7.21 -4.72 -1.21
N LYS A 102 -7.37 -5.17 0.03
CA LYS A 102 -8.36 -4.62 0.98
C LYS A 102 -8.14 -3.13 1.28
N ARG A 103 -6.91 -2.63 1.18
CA ARG A 103 -6.60 -1.21 1.42
C ARG A 103 -6.84 -0.33 0.21
N ILE A 104 -6.82 -0.88 -1.00
CA ILE A 104 -7.04 -0.15 -2.25
C ILE A 104 -8.53 0.19 -2.45
N VAL A 105 -9.44 -0.71 -2.06
CA VAL A 105 -10.91 -0.55 -2.17
C VAL A 105 -11.50 0.31 -1.06
#